data_AF-A0A7X4LHT1-F1
#
_entry.id   AF-A0A7X4LHT1-F1
#
_cell.length_a   1.000
_cell.length_b   1.000
_cell.length_c   1.000
_cell.angle_alpha   90.00
_cell.angle_beta   90.00
_cell.angle_gamma   90.00
#
_symmetry.space_group_name_H-M   'P 1'
#
loop_
_entity.id
_entity.type
_entity.pdbx_description
1 polymer ?
#
loop_
_entity_poly.entity_id
_entity_poly.type
_entity_poly.pdbx_seq_one_letter_code
_entity_poly.pdbx_strand_id
1 'polypeptide(L)' 'MFFNSFHDFLAMGGYAGYVWSAFAITFIAMAAIWCMSVKRRKQILTEVRNKLERQARIDAAKKMENTL' A
#
# COMPACT_ATOMS: atom_id res chain seq x y z
N MET A 1 -24.87 -23.68 25.39
CA MET A 1 -24.29 -22.93 24.24
C MET A 1 -22.96 -22.37 24.73
N PHE A 2 -21.85 -22.60 24.00
CA PHE A 2 -20.49 -22.29 24.50
C PHE A 2 -20.23 -20.79 24.75
N PHE A 3 -21.00 -19.92 24.10
CA PHE A 3 -21.07 -18.49 24.37
C PHE A 3 -22.55 -18.11 24.46
N ASN A 4 -22.95 -17.43 25.53
CA ASN A 4 -24.34 -17.02 25.74
C ASN A 4 -24.60 -15.59 25.24
N SER A 5 -23.55 -14.86 24.87
CA SER A 5 -23.63 -13.50 24.34
C SER A 5 -22.46 -13.18 23.41
N PHE A 6 -22.63 -12.18 22.54
CA PHE A 6 -21.56 -11.65 21.69
C PHE A 6 -20.41 -11.06 22.53
N HIS A 7 -20.73 -10.56 23.72
CA HIS A 7 -19.74 -10.06 24.67
C HIS A 7 -18.85 -11.18 25.23
N ASP A 8 -19.41 -12.36 25.54
CA ASP A 8 -18.63 -13.52 25.99
C ASP A 8 -17.68 -14.04 24.91
N PHE A 9 -18.08 -13.91 23.64
CA PHE A 9 -17.21 -14.24 22.52
C PHE A 9 -16.05 -13.26 22.38
N LEU A 10 -16.26 -11.97 22.66
CA LEU A 10 -15.19 -10.96 22.64
C LEU A 10 -14.29 -11.06 23.88
N ALA A 11 -14.84 -11.36 25.05
CA ALA A 11 -14.11 -11.44 26.32
C ALA A 11 -13.44 -12.81 26.56
N MET A 12 -13.90 -13.88 25.88
CA MET A 12 -13.40 -15.26 25.93
C MET A 12 -12.83 -15.68 27.29
N GLY A 13 -13.52 -15.33 28.39
CA GLY A 13 -13.12 -15.70 29.75
C GLY A 13 -11.66 -15.42 30.12
N GLY A 14 -11.03 -14.39 29.56
CA GLY A 14 -9.62 -14.03 29.82
C GLY A 14 -8.62 -14.34 28.69
N TYR A 15 -9.00 -15.12 27.67
CA TYR A 15 -8.13 -15.40 26.51
C TYR A 15 -8.21 -14.36 25.40
N ALA A 16 -9.20 -13.47 25.47
CA ALA A 16 -9.43 -12.41 24.49
C ALA A 16 -8.19 -11.56 24.21
N GLY A 17 -7.42 -11.22 25.24
CA GLY A 17 -6.21 -10.41 25.09
C GLY A 17 -5.20 -11.04 24.13
N TYR A 18 -4.98 -12.35 24.22
CA TYR A 18 -4.03 -13.06 23.36
C TYR A 18 -4.54 -13.18 21.92
N VAL A 19 -5.81 -13.55 21.75
CA VAL A 19 -6.42 -13.75 20.43
C VAL A 19 -6.50 -12.42 19.69
N TRP A 20 -7.13 -11.40 20.27
CA TRP A 20 -7.33 -10.12 19.61
C TRP A 20 -6.01 -9.38 19.34
N SER A 21 -4.99 -9.53 20.19
CA SER A 21 -3.66 -8.96 19.91
C SER A 21 -3.01 -9.61 18.69
N ALA A 22 -3.06 -10.94 18.57
CA ALA A 22 -2.54 -11.63 17.40
C ALA A 22 -3.27 -11.19 16.13
N PHE A 23 -4.61 -11.14 16.15
CA PHE A 23 -5.41 -10.64 15.04
C PHE A 23 -5.09 -9.18 14.69
N ALA A 24 -4.92 -8.32 15.69
CA ALA A 24 -4.57 -6.91 15.47
C ALA A 24 -3.20 -6.78 14.80
N ILE A 25 -2.19 -7.52 15.27
CA ILE A 25 -0.84 -7.52 14.67
C ILE A 25 -0.91 -8.01 13.22
N THR A 26 -1.63 -9.11 12.95
CA THR A 26 -1.80 -9.61 11.59
C THR A 26 -2.50 -8.59 10.70
N PHE A 27 -3.56 -7.96 11.19
CA PHE A 27 -4.30 -6.95 10.44
C PHE A 27 -3.43 -5.72 10.13
N ILE A 28 -2.62 -5.27 11.09
CA ILE A 28 -1.63 -4.19 10.89
C ILE A 28 -0.61 -4.59 9.83
N ALA A 29 -0.07 -5.82 9.90
CA ALA A 29 0.90 -6.30 8.92
C ALA A 29 0.29 -6.36 7.50
N MET A 30 -0.94 -6.87 7.37
CA MET A 30 -1.67 -6.86 6.10
C MET A 30 -1.91 -5.44 5.57
N ALA A 31 -2.35 -4.52 6.44
CA ALA A 31 -2.57 -3.12 6.07
C ALA A 31 -1.27 -2.42 5.65
N ALA A 32 -0.15 -2.73 6.30
CA ALA A 32 1.17 -2.23 5.93
C ALA A 32 1.58 -2.71 4.53
N ILE A 33 1.47 -4.01 4.26
CA ILE A 33 1.78 -4.58 2.94
C ILE A 33 0.88 -3.98 1.85
N TRP A 34 -0.41 -3.83 2.14
CA TRP A 34 -1.37 -3.19 1.23
C TRP A 34 -0.95 -1.75 0.91
N CYS A 35 -0.68 -0.95 1.95
CA CYS A 35 -0.21 0.42 1.79
C CYS A 35 1.08 0.51 0.97
N MET A 36 2.05 -0.36 1.23
CA MET A 36 3.30 -0.42 0.48
C MET A 36 3.06 -0.79 -0.99
N SER A 37 2.21 -1.77 -1.26
CA SER A 37 1.84 -2.19 -2.61
C SER A 37 1.20 -1.04 -3.41
N VAL A 38 0.25 -0.33 -2.82
CA VAL A 38 -0.41 0.82 -3.44
C VAL A 38 0.58 1.96 -3.69
N LYS A 39 1.44 2.28 -2.72
CA LYS A 39 2.47 3.31 -2.87
C LYS A 39 3.46 2.95 -3.99
N ARG A 40 3.91 1.70 -4.06
CA ARG A 40 4.86 1.22 -5.07
C ARG A 40 4.30 1.39 -6.48
N ARG A 41 3.02 1.04 -6.70
CA ARG A 41 2.35 1.25 -7.99
C ARG A 41 2.36 2.73 -8.41
N LYS A 42 2.02 3.63 -7.48
CA LYS A 42 2.03 5.09 -7.74
C LYS A 42 3.44 5.61 -8.03
N GLN A 43 4.45 5.13 -7.31
CA GLN A 43 5.84 5.52 -7.52
C GLN A 43 6.34 5.12 -8.91
N ILE A 44 6.08 3.89 -9.34
CA ILE A 44 6.50 3.41 -10.66
C ILE A 44 5.85 4.25 -11.77
N LEU A 45 4.54 4.51 -11.68
CA LEU A 45 3.85 5.34 -12.68
C LEU A 45 4.41 6.77 -12.73
N THR A 46 4.72 7.36 -11.56
CA THR A 46 5.31 8.70 -11.49
C THR A 46 6.71 8.72 -12.11
N GLU A 47 7.52 7.68 -11.85
CA GLU A 47 8.87 7.57 -12.41
C GLU A 47 8.83 7.44 -13.95
N VAL A 48 7.92 6.61 -14.48
CA VAL A 48 7.73 6.46 -15.93
C VAL A 48 7.31 7.79 -16.57
N ARG A 49 6.35 8.51 -15.97
CA ARG A 49 5.93 9.82 -16.48
C ARG A 49 7.08 10.83 -16.52
N ASN A 50 7.87 10.91 -15.45
CA ASN A 50 9.01 11.82 -15.39
C ASN A 50 10.08 11.49 -16.44
N LYS A 51 10.31 10.19 -16.73
CA LYS A 51 11.24 9.75 -17.78
C LYS A 51 10.73 10.15 -19.17
N LEU A 52 9.45 9.96 -19.45
CA LEU A 52 8.83 10.33 -20.74
C LEU A 52 8.92 11.84 -20.98
N GLU A 53 8.61 12.67 -19.98
CA GLU A 53 8.71 14.12 -20.09
C GLU A 53 10.15 14.59 -20.35
N ARG A 54 11.13 13.94 -19.72
CA ARG A 54 12.55 14.25 -19.95
C ARG A 54 12.98 13.89 -21.38
N GLN A 55 12.55 12.73 -21.88
CA GLN A 55 12.85 12.31 -23.25
C GLN A 55 12.24 13.27 -24.27
N ALA A 56 10.97 13.66 -24.08
CA ALA A 56 10.29 14.60 -24.97
C ALA A 56 11.01 15.97 -25.09
N ARG A 57 11.60 16.46 -23.99
CA ARG A 57 12.41 17.70 -24.01
C ARG A 57 13.70 17.56 -24.80
N ILE A 58 14.39 16.42 -24.68
CA ILE A 58 15.63 16.15 -25.42
C ILE A 58 15.32 16.01 -26.92
N ASP A 59 14.25 15.30 -27.26
CA ASP A 59 13.84 15.12 -28.65
C ASP A 59 13.40 16.45 -29.29
N ALA A 60 12.71 17.33 -28.54
CA ALA A 60 12.36 18.67 -29.00
C ALA A 60 13.60 19.55 -29.26
N ALA A 61 14.60 19.50 -28.37
CA ALA A 61 15.86 20.21 -28.56
C ALA A 61 16.63 19.68 -29.78
N LYS A 62 16.71 18.36 -29.95
CA LYS A 62 17.36 17.73 -31.10
C LYS A 62 16.65 18.05 -32.43
N LYS A 63 15.33 18.18 -32.41
CA LYS A 63 14.56 18.59 -33.59
C LYS A 63 14.87 20.03 -33.97
N MET A 64 15.04 20.95 -33.01
CA MET A 64 15.43 22.34 -33.31
C MET A 64 16.86 22.46 -33.85
N GLU A 65 17.81 21.65 -33.35
CA GLU A 65 19.19 21.63 -33.85
C GLU A 65 19.28 21.15 -35.31
N ASN A 66 18.47 20.16 -35.70
CA ASN A 66 18.46 19.63 -37.07
C ASN A 66 17.68 20.50 -38.08
N THR A 67 17.12 21.65 -37.67
CA THR A 67 16.38 22.55 -38.58
C THR A 67 17.12 23.86 -38.87
N LEU A 68 18.35 24.02 -38.38
CA LEU A 68 19.28 25.12 -38.68
C LEU A 68 20.38 24.64 -39.64
#